data_AF-A0A524FD41-F1
#
_entry.id   AF-A0A524FD41-F1
#
_cell.length_a   1.000
_cell.length_b   1.000
_cell.length_c   1.000
_cell.angle_alpha   90.00
_cell.angle_beta   90.00
_cell.angle_gamma   90.00
#
_symmetry.space_group_name_H-M   'P 1'
#
loop_
_entity.id
_entity.type
_entity.pdbx_description
1 polymer ?
#
loop_
_entity_poly.entity_id
_entity_poly.type
_entity_poly.pdbx_seq_one_letter_code
_entity_poly.pdbx_strand_id
1 'polypeptide(L)' 'MRARACIKCREYVIIHPNNPLNQETIKLFEGKHRTHTLITLDLEEVRGQYTNFQKKESSEEEESD' A
#
# COMPACT_ATOMS: atom_id res chain seq x y z
N MET A 1 -14.23 -3.05 2.23
CA MET A 1 -12.99 -2.41 2.77
C MET A 1 -12.18 -1.95 1.56
N ARG A 2 -11.75 -0.69 1.52
CA ARG A 2 -11.08 -0.12 0.33
C ARG A 2 -9.57 -0.25 0.43
N ALA A 3 -8.91 -0.33 -0.72
CA ALA A 3 -7.47 -0.32 -0.85
C ALA A 3 -7.05 0.69 -1.93
N ARG A 4 -5.94 1.39 -1.70
CA ARG A 4 -5.24 2.17 -2.72
C ARG A 4 -4.19 1.26 -3.34
N ALA A 5 -4.19 1.14 -4.67
CA ALA A 5 -3.27 0.26 -5.39
C ALA A 5 -2.51 1.02 -6.47
N CYS A 6 -1.24 0.67 -6.66
CA CYS A 6 -0.39 1.18 -7.73
C CYS A 6 -0.40 0.19 -8.88
N ILE A 7 -0.85 0.63 -10.06
CA ILE A 7 -0.94 -0.25 -11.24
C ILE A 7 0.44 -0.76 -11.66
N LYS A 8 1.46 0.13 -11.64
CA LYS A 8 2.81 -0.17 -12.10
C LYS A 8 3.59 -1.09 -11.15
N CYS A 9 3.56 -0.79 -9.85
CA CYS A 9 4.33 -1.54 -8.85
C CYS A 9 3.63 -2.81 -8.38
N ARG A 10 2.33 -2.94 -8.67
CA ARG A 10 1.48 -4.03 -8.16
C ARG A 10 1.51 -4.11 -6.64
N GLU A 11 1.59 -2.96 -5.97
CA GLU A 11 1.53 -2.81 -4.52
C GLU A 11 0.21 -2.15 -4.10
N TYR A 12 -0.29 -2.47 -2.92
CA TYR A 12 -1.49 -1.84 -2.34
C TYR A 12 -1.33 -1.52 -0.86
N VAL A 13 -2.07 -0.51 -0.40
CA VAL A 13 -2.25 -0.15 1.01
C VAL A 13 -3.74 -0.13 1.36
N ILE A 14 -4.09 -0.70 2.52
CA ILE A 14 -5.48 -0.71 3.00
C ILE A 14 -5.83 0.69 3.51
N ILE A 15 -7.05 1.15 3.21
CA ILE A 15 -7.55 2.45 3.67
C ILE A 15 -8.43 2.26 4.91
N HIS A 16 -7.92 2.72 6.05
CA HIS A 16 -8.62 2.84 7.33
C HIS A 16 -8.82 4.32 7.66
N PRO A 17 -9.97 4.92 7.31
CA PRO A 17 -10.19 6.38 7.40
C PRO A 17 -10.13 6.91 8.84
N ASN A 18 -10.46 6.07 9.83
CA ASN A 18 -10.47 6.47 11.24
C ASN A 18 -9.17 6.15 11.98
N ASN A 19 -8.15 5.63 11.31
CA ASN A 19 -6.87 5.28 11.91
C ASN A 19 -5.78 6.27 11.46
N PRO A 20 -5.27 7.15 12.33
CA PRO A 20 -4.27 8.15 11.96
C PRO A 20 -2.93 7.55 11.50
N LEU A 21 -2.48 6.45 12.11
CA LEU A 21 -1.25 5.76 11.68
C LEU A 21 -1.38 5.22 10.27
N ASN A 22 -2.56 4.71 9.92
CA ASN A 22 -2.82 4.27 8.56
C ASN A 22 -2.81 5.45 7.56
N GLN A 23 -3.28 6.64 7.95
CA GLN A 23 -3.19 7.83 7.10
C GLN A 23 -1.74 8.21 6.81
N GLU A 24 -0.84 8.05 7.77
CA GLU A 24 0.61 8.23 7.53
C GLU A 24 1.16 7.18 6.57
N THR A 25 0.78 5.91 6.73
CA THR A 25 1.15 4.85 5.77
C THR A 25 0.65 5.15 4.35
N ILE A 26 -0.57 5.67 4.21
CA ILE A 26 -1.12 6.06 2.90
C ILE A 26 -0.27 7.17 2.28
N LYS A 27 0.13 8.18 3.06
CA LYS A 27 1.00 9.25 2.57
C LYS A 27 2.36 8.73 2.12
N LEU A 28 2.96 7.80 2.88
CA LEU A 28 4.22 7.15 2.50
C LEU A 28 4.07 6.37 1.19
N PHE A 29 3.00 5.58 1.08
CA PHE A 29 2.66 4.86 -0.14
C PHE A 29 2.51 5.81 -1.34
N GLU A 30 1.75 6.90 -1.19
CA GLU A 30 1.54 7.90 -2.25
C GLU A 30 2.84 8.63 -2.61
N GLY A 31 3.70 8.91 -1.63
CA GLY A 31 5.02 9.49 -1.85
C GLY A 31 5.94 8.59 -2.67
N LYS A 32 6.04 7.30 -2.32
CA LYS A 32 6.82 6.28 -3.06
C LYS A 32 6.31 6.09 -4.49
N HIS A 33 5.02 6.31 -4.71
CA HIS A 33 4.34 6.09 -5.98
C HIS A 33 3.91 7.38 -6.69
N ARG A 34 4.51 8.53 -6.37
CA ARG A 34 4.05 9.86 -6.82
C ARG A 34 3.88 10.04 -8.33
N THR A 35 4.64 9.29 -9.15
CA THR A 35 4.61 9.37 -10.62
C THR A 35 3.83 8.20 -11.26
N HIS A 36 3.22 7.35 -10.46
CA HIS A 36 2.52 6.16 -10.92
C HIS A 36 1.01 6.36 -10.87
N THR A 37 0.29 5.65 -11.74
CA THR A 37 -1.17 5.63 -11.69
C THR A 37 -1.62 4.84 -10.46
N LEU A 38 -2.29 5.55 -9.55
CA LEU A 38 -2.92 4.99 -8.37
C LEU A 38 -4.43 4.88 -8.57
N ILE A 39 -5.00 3.73 -8.20
CA ILE A 39 -6.44 3.47 -8.24
C ILE A 39 -6.94 3.10 -6.85
N THR A 40 -8.22 3.37 -6.60
CA THR A 40 -8.89 2.90 -5.39
C THR A 40 -9.85 1.79 -5.79
N LEU A 41 -9.68 0.63 -5.16
CA LEU A 41 -10.45 -0.57 -5.43
C LEU A 41 -10.96 -1.16 -4.11
N ASP A 42 -11.82 -2.16 -4.18
CA ASP A 42 -12.12 -3.00 -3.04
C ASP A 42 -10.96 -3.95 -2.73
N LEU A 43 -10.74 -4.23 -1.46
CA LEU A 43 -9.62 -5.08 -1.00
C LEU A 43 -9.65 -6.46 -1.65
N GLU A 44 -10.85 -6.99 -1.91
CA GLU A 44 -11.05 -8.30 -2.56
C GLU A 44 -10.55 -8.32 -4.00
N GLU A 45 -10.58 -7.18 -4.71
CA GLU A 45 -10.13 -7.08 -6.10
C GLU A 45 -8.59 -7.08 -6.21
N VAL A 46 -7.91 -6.62 -5.17
CA VAL A 46 -6.44 -6.53 -5.14
C VAL A 46 -5.77 -7.72 -4.44
N ARG A 47 -6.53 -8.47 -3.62
CA ARG A 47 -6.01 -9.61 -2.85
C ARG A 47 -5.57 -10.73 -3.79
N GLY A 48 -4.31 -11.16 -3.64
CA GLY A 48 -3.70 -12.20 -4.48
C GLY A 48 -3.16 -11.70 -5.83
N GLN A 49 -3.46 -10.45 -6.20
CA GLN A 49 -2.97 -9.81 -7.42
C GLN A 49 -1.90 -8.73 -7.17
N TYR A 50 -1.92 -8.15 -5.98
CA TYR A 50 -1.04 -7.08 -5.54
C TYR A 50 -0.38 -7.45 -4.20
N THR A 51 0.83 -6.96 -3.97
CA THR A 51 1.58 -7.13 -2.72
C THR A 51 1.18 -6.05 -1.72
N ASN A 52 1.02 -6.44 -0.46
CA ASN A 52 0.68 -5.48 0.59
C ASN A 52 1.90 -4.63 0.95
N PHE A 53 1.80 -3.31 0.76
CA PHE A 53 2.86 -2.35 1.05
C PHE A 53 3.31 -2.36 2.52
N GLN A 54 2.37 -2.53 3.45
CA GLN A 54 2.66 -2.54 4.89
C GLN A 54 3.45 -3.79 5.31
N LYS A 55 3.24 -4.92 4.63
CA LYS A 55 4.01 -6.15 4.88
C LYS A 55 5.43 -6.08 4.32
N LYS A 56 5.63 -5.27 3.28
CA LYS A 56 6.94 -5.14 2.63
C LYS A 56 7.92 -4.36 3.50
N GLU A 57 7.47 -3.27 4.11
CA GLU A 57 8.31 -2.46 5.01
C GLU A 57 8.73 -3.25 6.26
N SER A 58 7.88 -4.15 6.76
CA SER A 58 8.22 -5.02 7.89
C SER A 58 9.21 -6.15 7.55
N SER A 59 9.40 -6.46 6.27
CA SER A 59 10.38 -7.47 5.80
C SER A 59 11.68 -6.88 5.27
N GLU A 60 11.72 -5.57 4.98
CA GLU A 60 12.95 -4.88 4.52
C GLU A 60 13.83 -4.41 5.70
N GLU A 61 13.36 -4.50 6.95
CA GLU A 61 14.16 -4.19 8.16
C GLU A 61 14.98 -5.37 8.70
N GLU A 62 14.84 -6.59 8.15
CA GLU A 62 15.54 -7.81 8.65
C GLU A 62 16.76 -8.25 7.80
N GLU A 63 17.09 -7.61 6.68
CA GLU A 63 18.30 -7.91 5.87
C GLU A 63 19.33 -6.78 5.93
N SER A 64 19.81 -6.46 7.13
CA SER A 64 20.97 -5.59 7.37
C SER A 64 21.87 -6.19 8.46
N ASP A 65 22.52 -7.32 8.16
CA ASP A 65 23.64 -7.88 8.95
C ASP A 65 24.83 -8.18 8.03
#